data_AF-A0A497ZYE2-F1
#
_entry.id   AF-A0A497ZYE2-F1
#
_cell.length_a   1.000
_cell.length_b   1.000
_cell.length_c   1.000
_cell.angle_alpha   90.00
_cell.angle_beta   90.00
_cell.angle_gamma   90.00
#
_symmetry.space_group_name_H-M   'P 1'
#
loop_
_entity.id
_entity.type
_entity.pdbx_description
1 polymer ?
#
loop_
_entity_poly.entity_id
_entity_poly.type
_entity_poly.pdbx_seq_one_letter_code
_entity_poly.pdbx_strand_id
1 'polypeptide(L)'
;MSALTAPTMALPTTTPAVHRTSQVLTMLDDARHRMADVINHLELCDHRPAWPTSGVYDLTTAVELRTATVALIAYARRHHCTDCNPGRMRATLRLAAMLLDLWQHGKHYVQRPHLYPLTLAHRTHRLINDTAGWTITGNPARLLGQRD
;
A
#
# COMPACT_ATOMS: atom_id res chain seq x y z
N MET A 1 49.33 -31.52 6.06
CA MET A 1 48.83 -30.14 6.21
C MET A 1 47.49 -30.04 5.50
N SER A 2 46.37 -30.05 6.24
CA SER A 2 45.05 -29.83 5.66
C SER A 2 44.66 -28.38 5.90
N ALA A 3 44.66 -27.58 4.84
CA ALA A 3 44.12 -26.23 4.87
C ALA A 3 42.60 -26.35 5.01
N LEU A 4 42.08 -25.97 6.17
CA LEU A 4 40.68 -25.68 6.37
C LEU A 4 40.33 -24.48 5.48
N THR A 5 39.76 -24.73 4.30
CA THR A 5 39.07 -23.72 3.50
C THR A 5 37.81 -23.30 4.25
N ALA A 6 37.96 -22.30 5.12
CA ALA A 6 36.82 -21.60 5.69
C ALA A 6 36.01 -20.96 4.53
N PRO A 7 34.67 -21.09 4.52
CA PRO A 7 33.87 -20.53 3.43
C PRO A 7 33.91 -19.00 3.46
N THR A 8 34.51 -18.40 2.43
CA THR A 8 34.62 -16.96 2.18
C THR A 8 33.32 -16.36 1.65
N MET A 9 32.18 -16.66 2.27
CA MET A 9 30.92 -15.99 1.98
C MET A 9 30.32 -15.43 3.26
N ALA A 10 30.62 -14.16 3.52
CA ALA A 10 29.81 -13.35 4.41
C ALA A 10 28.42 -13.21 3.76
N LEU A 11 27.45 -13.99 4.24
CA LEU A 11 26.04 -13.73 3.95
C LEU A 11 25.72 -12.29 4.34
N PRO A 12 24.93 -11.54 3.56
CA PRO A 12 24.57 -10.17 3.91
C PRO A 12 23.97 -10.16 5.33
N THR A 13 24.50 -9.29 6.17
CA THR A 13 24.20 -9.16 7.61
C THR A 13 22.79 -8.66 7.92
N THR A 14 21.94 -8.48 6.90
CA THR A 14 20.54 -8.12 7.12
C THR A 14 19.79 -9.32 7.66
N THR A 15 19.29 -9.20 8.88
CA THR A 15 18.47 -10.26 9.47
C THR A 15 17.23 -10.48 8.59
N PRO A 16 16.73 -11.72 8.46
CA PRO A 16 15.54 -12.01 7.66
C PRO A 16 14.34 -11.12 8.00
N ALA A 17 14.22 -10.68 9.26
CA ALA A 17 13.17 -9.74 9.68
C ALA A 17 13.32 -8.35 9.05
N VAL A 18 14.54 -7.80 8.97
CA VAL A 18 14.80 -6.50 8.34
C VAL A 18 14.47 -6.54 6.84
N HIS A 19 14.83 -7.63 6.16
CA HIS A 19 14.49 -7.82 4.75
C HIS A 19 12.98 -7.90 4.52
N ARG A 20 12.24 -8.64 5.36
CA ARG A 20 10.78 -8.69 5.26
C ARG A 20 10.12 -7.33 5.48
N THR A 21 10.62 -6.58 6.47
CA THR A 21 10.12 -5.23 6.75
C THR A 21 10.35 -4.31 5.57
N SER A 22 11.56 -4.30 4.97
CA SER A 22 11.84 -3.43 3.82
C SER A 22 10.94 -3.76 2.62
N GLN A 23 10.70 -5.04 2.31
CA GLN A 23 9.77 -5.46 1.26
C GLN A 23 8.35 -4.89 1.46
N VAL A 24 7.84 -4.95 2.71
CA VAL A 24 6.51 -4.42 3.04
C VAL A 24 6.47 -2.90 2.96
N LEU A 25 7.50 -2.21 3.45
CA LEU A 25 7.58 -0.75 3.40
C LEU A 25 7.61 -0.23 1.95
N THR A 26 8.34 -0.89 1.05
CA THR A 26 8.35 -0.53 -0.38
C THR A 26 6.96 -0.68 -1.01
N MET A 27 6.21 -1.75 -0.70
CA MET A 27 4.84 -1.92 -1.20
C MET A 27 3.88 -0.87 -0.63
N LEU A 28 4.05 -0.49 0.65
CA LEU A 28 3.25 0.56 1.27
C LEU A 28 3.55 1.92 0.67
N ASP A 29 4.81 2.22 0.34
CA ASP A 29 5.19 3.49 -0.29
C ASP A 29 4.67 3.59 -1.74
N ASP A 30 4.77 2.53 -2.55
CA ASP A 30 4.16 2.53 -3.89
C ASP A 30 2.64 2.72 -3.80
N ALA A 31 1.97 2.00 -2.90
CA ALA A 31 0.53 2.15 -2.70
C ALA A 31 0.13 3.55 -2.20
N ARG A 32 0.97 4.20 -1.38
CA ARG A 32 0.78 5.60 -0.96
C ARG A 32 0.82 6.56 -2.15
N HIS A 33 1.79 6.40 -3.05
CA HIS A 33 1.89 7.19 -4.27
C HIS A 33 0.66 6.99 -5.16
N ARG A 34 0.25 5.73 -5.39
CA ARG A 34 -0.95 5.42 -6.18
C ARG A 34 -2.21 6.04 -5.62
N MET A 35 -2.36 6.02 -4.30
CA MET A 35 -3.49 6.66 -3.65
C MET A 35 -3.44 8.18 -3.79
N ALA A 36 -2.25 8.79 -3.72
CA ALA A 36 -2.09 10.22 -3.97
C ALA A 36 -2.51 10.60 -5.40
N ASP A 37 -2.10 9.81 -6.40
CA ASP A 37 -2.50 10.00 -7.81
C ASP A 37 -4.02 9.96 -7.96
N VAL A 38 -4.68 8.97 -7.35
CA VAL A 38 -6.14 8.83 -7.39
C VAL A 38 -6.84 9.99 -6.67
N ILE A 39 -6.37 10.38 -5.50
CA ILE A 39 -6.94 11.51 -4.75
C ILE A 39 -6.87 12.80 -5.57
N ASN A 40 -5.75 13.03 -6.25
CA ASN A 40 -5.56 14.19 -7.13
C ASN A 40 -6.47 14.11 -8.37
N HIS A 41 -6.56 12.95 -9.00
CA HIS A 41 -7.41 12.74 -10.18
C HIS A 41 -8.91 12.88 -9.89
N LEU A 42 -9.37 12.38 -8.74
CA LEU A 42 -10.79 12.41 -8.39
C LEU A 42 -11.27 13.82 -8.00
N GLU A 43 -10.37 14.78 -7.77
CA GLU A 43 -10.74 16.14 -7.33
C GLU A 43 -11.73 16.08 -6.16
N LEU A 44 -11.31 15.41 -5.08
CA LEU A 44 -12.12 15.32 -3.86
C LEU A 44 -12.33 16.73 -3.27
N CYS A 45 -13.46 16.96 -2.61
CA CYS A 45 -13.78 18.27 -2.04
C CYS A 45 -12.78 18.71 -0.95
N ASP A 46 -12.79 20.00 -0.61
CA ASP A 46 -11.84 20.63 0.32
C ASP A 46 -11.84 20.03 1.74
N HIS A 47 -12.93 19.36 2.13
CA HIS A 47 -13.03 18.67 3.42
C HIS A 47 -12.21 17.38 3.50
N ARG A 48 -11.55 16.97 2.40
CA ARG A 48 -10.72 15.76 2.39
C ARG A 48 -9.59 15.88 3.42
N PRO A 49 -9.28 14.80 4.15
CA PRO A 49 -8.14 14.81 5.04
C PRO A 49 -6.83 14.94 4.24
N ALA A 50 -5.82 15.50 4.88
CA ALA A 50 -4.48 15.57 4.32
C ALA A 50 -3.94 14.16 4.03
N TRP A 51 -3.26 14.02 2.89
CA TRP A 51 -2.59 12.78 2.50
C TRP A 51 -1.07 12.91 2.70
N PRO A 52 -0.39 11.91 3.29
CA PRO A 52 1.04 11.97 3.57
C PRO A 52 1.88 12.05 2.28
N THR A 53 2.74 13.06 2.22
CA THR A 53 3.68 13.28 1.11
C THR A 53 5.03 12.61 1.35
N SER A 54 5.42 12.44 2.61
CA SER A 54 6.62 11.73 3.03
C SER A 54 6.60 10.27 2.57
N GLY A 55 7.77 9.76 2.16
CA GLY A 55 7.92 8.33 1.83
C GLY A 55 7.75 7.42 3.04
N VAL A 56 7.39 6.16 2.80
CA VAL A 56 7.26 5.13 3.85
C VAL A 56 8.57 4.34 3.96
N TYR A 57 9.42 4.72 4.91
CA TYR A 57 10.76 4.15 5.10
C TYR A 57 10.92 3.39 6.42
N ASP A 58 9.98 3.52 7.35
CA ASP A 58 10.02 2.87 8.66
C ASP A 58 8.63 2.59 9.22
N LEU A 59 8.58 2.02 10.43
CA LEU A 59 7.32 1.71 11.10
C LEU A 59 6.52 2.98 11.45
N THR A 60 7.19 4.09 11.77
CA THR A 60 6.57 5.35 12.14
C THR A 60 5.76 5.91 10.97
N THR A 61 6.40 6.07 9.82
CA THR A 61 5.77 6.51 8.57
C THR A 61 4.71 5.52 8.06
N ALA A 62 4.88 4.22 8.29
CA ALA A 62 3.84 3.23 8.00
C ALA A 62 2.59 3.38 8.90
N VAL A 63 2.76 3.76 10.17
CA VAL A 63 1.64 4.04 11.09
C VAL A 63 0.95 5.36 10.75
N GLU A 64 1.70 6.38 10.34
CA GLU A 64 1.15 7.64 9.81
C GLU A 64 0.29 7.38 8.58
N LEU A 65 0.79 6.59 7.62
CA LEU A 65 0.03 6.19 6.44
C LEU A 65 -1.26 5.47 6.81
N ARG A 66 -1.20 4.51 7.75
CA ARG A 66 -2.41 3.82 8.24
C ARG A 66 -3.42 4.81 8.82
N THR A 67 -2.96 5.76 9.62
CA THR A 67 -3.82 6.77 10.26
C THR A 67 -4.49 7.66 9.23
N ALA A 68 -3.74 8.15 8.23
CA ALA A 68 -4.29 8.90 7.11
C ALA A 68 -5.31 8.08 6.31
N THR A 69 -5.03 6.78 6.09
CA THR A 69 -5.95 5.87 5.40
C THR A 69 -7.28 5.73 6.15
N VAL A 70 -7.24 5.58 7.48
CA VAL A 70 -8.45 5.52 8.32
C VAL A 70 -9.24 6.83 8.25
N ALA A 71 -8.56 7.98 8.33
CA ALA A 71 -9.19 9.28 8.20
C ALA A 71 -9.89 9.43 6.83
N LEU A 72 -9.26 8.97 5.76
CA LEU A 72 -9.83 9.00 4.42
C LEU A 72 -11.03 8.07 4.26
N ILE A 73 -11.02 6.89 4.89
CA ILE A 73 -12.19 6.01 4.96
C ILE A 73 -13.34 6.68 5.70
N ALA A 74 -13.05 7.30 6.85
CA ALA A 74 -14.04 8.02 7.63
C ALA A 74 -14.67 9.16 6.82
N TYR A 75 -13.85 9.92 6.10
CA TYR A 75 -14.28 10.94 5.15
C TYR A 75 -15.17 10.34 4.04
N ALA A 76 -14.72 9.29 3.34
CA ALA A 76 -15.44 8.73 2.19
C ALA A 76 -16.80 8.10 2.58
N ARG A 77 -16.95 7.61 3.81
CA ARG A 77 -18.24 7.12 4.34
C ARG A 77 -19.19 8.23 4.74
N ARG A 78 -18.65 9.40 5.06
CA ARG A 78 -19.36 10.56 5.57
C ARG A 78 -19.73 11.46 4.39
N HIS A 79 -20.86 11.17 3.75
CA HIS A 79 -21.46 12.03 2.72
C HIS A 79 -22.01 13.31 3.36
N HIS A 80 -21.15 14.28 3.66
CA HIS A 80 -21.53 15.48 4.42
C HIS A 80 -21.61 16.76 3.57
N CYS A 81 -21.22 16.73 2.30
CA CYS A 81 -21.20 17.91 1.45
C CYS A 81 -22.01 17.71 0.17
N THR A 82 -22.62 18.77 -0.33
CA THR A 82 -23.36 18.77 -1.61
C THR A 82 -22.46 18.47 -2.81
N ASP A 83 -21.18 18.84 -2.70
CA ASP A 83 -20.18 18.67 -3.77
C ASP A 83 -19.56 17.26 -3.79
N CYS A 84 -19.93 16.43 -2.81
CA CYS A 84 -19.37 15.09 -2.63
C CYS A 84 -20.04 14.12 -3.62
N ASN A 85 -19.38 13.83 -4.74
CA ASN A 85 -19.88 12.83 -5.69
C ASN A 85 -19.82 11.40 -5.09
N PRO A 86 -20.94 10.67 -4.99
CA PRO A 86 -20.96 9.32 -4.39
C PRO A 86 -20.08 8.30 -5.12
N GLY A 87 -19.93 8.42 -6.43
CA GLY A 87 -19.05 7.55 -7.23
C GLY A 87 -17.58 7.73 -6.86
N ARG A 88 -17.13 8.99 -6.76
CA ARG A 88 -15.76 9.34 -6.32
C ARG A 88 -15.50 8.80 -4.91
N MET A 89 -16.44 9.00 -3.98
CA MET A 89 -16.32 8.50 -2.61
C MET A 89 -16.23 6.97 -2.53
N ARG A 90 -17.02 6.25 -3.33
CA ARG A 90 -16.95 4.78 -3.40
C ARG A 90 -15.60 4.29 -3.93
N ALA A 91 -15.06 4.95 -4.96
CA ALA A 91 -13.74 4.63 -5.49
C ALA A 91 -12.64 4.87 -4.44
N THR A 92 -12.65 6.03 -3.78
CA THR A 92 -11.74 6.35 -2.67
C THR A 92 -11.83 5.34 -1.54
N LEU A 93 -13.06 4.99 -1.11
CA LEU A 93 -13.30 4.03 -0.03
C LEU A 93 -12.74 2.65 -0.38
N ARG A 94 -12.94 2.18 -1.61
CA ARG A 94 -12.46 0.88 -2.08
C ARG A 94 -10.94 0.81 -2.05
N LEU A 95 -10.26 1.82 -2.60
CA LEU A 95 -8.79 1.89 -2.58
C LEU A 95 -8.23 2.01 -1.17
N ALA A 96 -8.86 2.81 -0.31
CA ALA A 96 -8.40 2.98 1.06
C ALA A 96 -8.56 1.70 1.89
N ALA A 97 -9.64 0.95 1.66
CA ALA A 97 -9.81 -0.37 2.28
C ALA A 97 -8.73 -1.36 1.83
N MET A 98 -8.42 -1.42 0.53
CA MET A 98 -7.34 -2.28 0.04
C MET A 98 -5.96 -1.88 0.60
N LEU A 99 -5.71 -0.59 0.81
CA LEU A 99 -4.48 -0.12 1.44
C LEU A 99 -4.38 -0.55 2.92
N LEU A 100 -5.49 -0.55 3.67
CA LEU A 100 -5.52 -1.13 5.02
C LEU A 100 -5.27 -2.64 5.01
N ASP A 101 -5.84 -3.36 4.04
CA ASP A 101 -5.59 -4.80 3.90
C ASP A 101 -4.11 -5.07 3.61
N LEU A 102 -3.47 -4.26 2.75
CA LEU A 102 -2.04 -4.37 2.47
C LEU A 102 -1.21 -4.17 3.75
N TRP A 103 -1.54 -3.15 4.54
CA TRP A 103 -0.88 -2.92 5.82
C TRP A 103 -1.04 -4.11 6.78
N GLN A 104 -2.25 -4.67 6.87
CA GLN A 104 -2.55 -5.81 7.74
C GLN A 104 -1.80 -7.07 7.31
N HIS A 105 -1.82 -7.40 6.01
CA HIS A 105 -1.08 -8.53 5.46
C HIS A 105 0.43 -8.36 5.61
N GLY A 106 0.94 -7.15 5.36
CA GLY A 106 2.36 -6.82 5.55
C GLY A 106 2.80 -7.01 7.00
N LYS A 107 2.04 -6.47 7.95
CA LYS A 107 2.29 -6.66 9.39
C LYS A 107 2.32 -8.14 9.76
N HIS A 108 1.34 -8.91 9.32
CA HIS A 108 1.26 -10.34 9.63
C HIS A 108 2.40 -11.15 9.01
N TYR A 109 2.81 -10.84 7.78
CA TYR A 109 3.98 -11.45 7.14
C TYR A 109 5.27 -11.19 7.92
N VAL A 110 5.49 -9.95 8.36
CA VAL A 110 6.69 -9.59 9.14
C VAL A 110 6.71 -10.33 10.48
N GLN A 111 5.57 -10.42 11.17
CA GLN A 111 5.46 -11.02 12.50
C GLN A 111 5.39 -12.56 12.50
N ARG A 112 4.71 -13.15 11.51
CA ARG A 112 4.37 -14.59 11.45
C ARG A 112 4.49 -15.10 10.01
N PRO A 113 5.69 -15.11 9.41
CA PRO A 113 5.91 -15.42 7.99
C PRO A 113 5.49 -16.83 7.59
N HIS A 114 5.53 -17.79 8.53
CA HIS A 114 5.13 -19.17 8.28
C HIS A 114 3.61 -19.34 8.15
N LEU A 115 2.82 -18.41 8.68
CA LEU A 115 1.36 -18.43 8.65
C LEU A 115 0.78 -17.46 7.61
N TYR A 116 1.51 -16.39 7.31
CA TYR A 116 1.07 -15.33 6.42
C TYR A 116 2.11 -15.13 5.32
N PRO A 117 1.92 -15.73 4.14
CA PRO A 117 2.89 -15.63 3.06
C PRO A 117 2.89 -14.22 2.44
N LEU A 118 4.06 -13.78 1.97
CA LEU A 118 4.25 -12.51 1.27
C LEU A 118 3.32 -12.36 0.05
N THR A 119 2.91 -13.48 -0.55
CA THR A 119 2.01 -13.51 -1.71
C THR A 119 0.67 -12.83 -1.44
N LEU A 120 0.18 -12.81 -0.20
CA LEU A 120 -1.04 -12.07 0.16
C LEU A 120 -0.82 -10.55 0.01
N ALA A 121 0.28 -10.03 0.56
CA ALA A 121 0.64 -8.63 0.42
C ALA A 121 0.87 -8.24 -1.06
N HIS A 122 1.56 -9.08 -1.83
CA HIS A 122 1.75 -8.84 -3.27
C HIS A 122 0.43 -8.81 -4.06
N ARG A 123 -0.51 -9.72 -3.76
CA ARG A 123 -1.82 -9.74 -4.41
C ARG A 123 -2.60 -8.47 -4.12
N THR A 124 -2.66 -8.05 -2.86
CA THR A 124 -3.33 -6.80 -2.48
C THR A 124 -2.65 -5.59 -3.10
N HIS A 125 -1.32 -5.55 -3.10
CA HIS A 125 -0.55 -4.50 -3.76
C HIS A 125 -0.84 -4.40 -5.27
N ARG A 126 -0.94 -5.54 -5.95
CA ARG A 126 -1.33 -5.59 -7.37
C ARG A 126 -2.76 -5.07 -7.57
N LEU A 127 -3.71 -5.49 -6.74
CA LEU A 127 -5.10 -5.02 -6.81
C LEU A 127 -5.23 -3.52 -6.60
N ILE A 128 -4.42 -2.93 -5.72
CA ILE A 128 -4.36 -1.47 -5.54
C ILE A 128 -3.90 -0.82 -6.84
N ASN A 129 -2.79 -1.29 -7.43
CA ASN A 129 -2.25 -0.76 -8.68
C ASN A 129 -3.26 -0.86 -9.84
N ASP A 130 -3.90 -2.00 -10.00
CA ASP A 130 -4.88 -2.27 -11.05
C ASP A 130 -6.15 -1.41 -10.85
N THR A 131 -6.64 -1.29 -9.62
CA THR A 131 -7.81 -0.46 -9.30
C THR A 131 -7.50 1.03 -9.43
N ALA A 132 -6.32 1.49 -9.01
CA ALA A 132 -5.90 2.87 -9.18
C ALA A 132 -5.78 3.23 -10.66
N GLY A 133 -5.15 2.35 -11.46
CA GLY A 133 -5.06 2.51 -12.90
C GLY A 133 -6.44 2.59 -13.57
N TRP A 134 -7.37 1.69 -13.23
CA TRP A 134 -8.75 1.75 -13.70
C TRP A 134 -9.46 3.03 -13.27
N THR A 135 -9.28 3.47 -12.02
CA THR A 135 -9.92 4.68 -11.49
C THR A 135 -9.47 5.94 -12.24
N ILE A 136 -8.19 6.02 -12.60
CA ILE A 136 -7.61 7.18 -13.30
C ILE A 136 -7.96 7.17 -14.79
N THR A 137 -7.95 5.99 -15.43
CA THR A 137 -8.07 5.88 -16.89
C THR A 137 -9.46 5.53 -17.38
N GLY A 138 -10.31 4.97 -16.52
CA GLY A 138 -11.58 4.34 -16.91
C GLY A 138 -11.43 3.02 -17.68
N ASN A 139 -10.21 2.55 -17.98
CA ASN A 139 -9.97 1.37 -18.81
C ASN A 139 -10.21 0.05 -18.02
N PRO A 140 -11.24 -0.75 -18.34
CA PRO A 140 -11.54 -1.98 -17.62
C PRO A 140 -10.46 -3.06 -17.78
N ALA A 141 -9.64 -2.99 -18.83
CA ALA A 141 -8.50 -3.90 -19.03
C ALA A 141 -7.50 -3.88 -17.86
N ARG A 142 -7.37 -2.72 -17.18
CA ARG A 142 -6.53 -2.55 -16.00
C ARG A 142 -6.95 -3.49 -14.86
N LEU A 143 -8.25 -3.73 -14.67
CA LEU A 143 -8.77 -4.66 -13.65
C LEU A 143 -8.48 -6.13 -13.97
N LEU A 144 -8.16 -6.45 -15.23
CA LEU A 144 -7.70 -7.77 -15.66
C LEU A 144 -6.17 -7.91 -15.55
N GLY A 145 -5.49 -6.89 -15.01
CA GLY A 145 -4.04 -6.85 -14.87
C GLY A 145 -3.30 -6.59 -16.18
N GLN A 146 -3.99 -6.07 -17.21
CA GLN A 146 -3.35 -5.64 -18.45
C GLN A 146 -2.74 -4.26 -18.26
N ARG A 147 -1.52 -4.08 -18.77
CA ARG A 147 -0.83 -2.79 -18.80
C ARG A 147 -0.71 -2.42 -20.27
N ASP A 148 -1.29 -1.28 -20.65
CA ASP A 148 -1.09 -0.67 -21.98
C ASP A 148 0.40 -0.37 -22.21
#